data_AF-A0A2S5X2V7-F1
#
_entry.id   AF-A0A2S5X2V7-F1
#
_cell.length_a   1.000
_cell.length_b   1.000
_cell.length_c   1.000
_cell.angle_alpha   90.00
_cell.angle_beta   90.00
_cell.angle_gamma   90.00
#
_symmetry.space_group_name_H-M   'P 1'
#
loop_
_entity.id
_entity.type
_entity.pdbx_description
1 polymer ?
#
loop_
_entity_poly.entity_id
_entity_poly.type
_entity_poly.pdbx_seq_one_letter_code
_entity_poly.pdbx_strand_id
1 'polypeptide(L)'
;MAGRRTRREPEPGEAVPTWPRVTARIDARGGGMLSWNSTPAEISADDRDAAHASVVARCTRLAQTIARAIRLELHEENRMQEFAVHPSGVMRAIRTDGLPENDVGSEPELTVIVGTCVACAAIATAAETRCPSCGTPEPLLRHGIALRRRADTEPDQPVISEPRAGRRALRRASSQAASTAPSRRPDPGTARAPELAQAIGTETNTRPETQTETQTEPTTEPTPMPRPGTEHRPRRSSRRTAARSSAAPRALVIEFDDSSRAVLAGSAAVGRNPSPVDGRIPVRVDSRDNTVSRTHALVDLDRAGRILVTDYHSTHGVHLSGAGHSAFSPGVVYRVPSGARLRLGDVVCRVSTEPALTG
;
A
#
# COMPACT_ATOMS: atom_id res chain seq x y z
N MET A 1 39.33 6.24 -33.40
CA MET A 1 37.92 6.55 -33.70
C MET A 1 37.06 6.10 -32.52
N ALA A 2 36.56 7.04 -31.73
CA ALA A 2 35.73 6.74 -30.58
C ALA A 2 34.30 6.43 -31.05
N GLY A 3 33.90 5.16 -30.96
CA GLY A 3 32.55 4.72 -31.27
C GLY A 3 31.54 5.44 -30.37
N ARG A 4 30.75 6.33 -30.97
CA ARG A 4 29.68 7.08 -30.32
C ARG A 4 28.64 6.06 -29.82
N ARG A 5 28.66 5.77 -28.51
CA ARG A 5 27.68 4.88 -27.86
C ARG A 5 26.30 5.51 -27.99
N THR A 6 25.50 5.04 -28.94
CA THR A 6 24.07 5.36 -29.02
C THR A 6 23.42 4.78 -27.77
N ARG A 7 22.98 5.65 -26.86
CA ARG A 7 22.22 5.28 -25.67
C ARG A 7 20.92 4.66 -26.18
N ARG A 8 20.82 3.33 -26.11
CA ARG A 8 19.59 2.60 -26.48
C ARG A 8 18.49 3.08 -25.54
N GLU A 9 17.41 3.61 -26.12
CA GLU A 9 16.22 3.96 -25.36
C GLU A 9 15.61 2.66 -24.83
N PRO A 10 15.28 2.57 -23.52
CA PRO A 10 14.76 1.33 -22.93
C PRO A 10 13.45 0.96 -23.61
N GLU A 11 13.33 -0.30 -24.02
CA GLU A 11 12.09 -0.81 -24.60
C GLU A 11 10.96 -0.75 -23.54
N PRO A 12 9.70 -0.51 -23.94
CA PRO A 12 8.57 -0.51 -23.02
C PRO A 12 8.52 -1.78 -22.15
N GLY A 13 8.66 -1.60 -20.84
CA GLY A 13 8.64 -2.70 -19.85
C GLY A 13 10.01 -3.22 -19.39
N GLU A 14 11.11 -2.73 -19.98
CA GLU A 14 12.48 -3.05 -19.54
C GLU A 14 12.90 -2.24 -18.31
N ALA A 15 12.51 -0.96 -18.26
CA ALA A 15 12.79 -0.08 -17.13
C ALA A 15 11.77 -0.25 -15.99
N VAL A 16 12.27 -0.25 -14.75
CA VAL A 16 11.42 -0.25 -13.55
C VAL A 16 10.72 1.10 -13.45
N PRO A 17 9.38 1.14 -13.44
CA PRO A 17 8.64 2.40 -13.38
C PRO A 17 8.98 3.20 -12.12
N THR A 18 8.99 4.52 -12.24
CA THR A 18 9.28 5.43 -11.11
C THR A 18 8.16 5.45 -10.06
N TRP A 19 6.99 4.92 -10.39
CA TRP A 19 5.86 4.80 -9.46
C TRP A 19 5.64 3.35 -8.99
N PRO A 20 5.28 3.14 -7.71
CA PRO A 20 5.12 4.13 -6.65
C PRO A 20 6.46 4.77 -6.26
N ARG A 21 6.44 6.06 -5.90
CA ARG A 21 7.64 6.71 -5.39
C ARG A 21 7.85 6.25 -3.96
N VAL A 22 8.89 5.46 -3.74
CA VAL A 22 9.26 4.98 -2.42
C VAL A 22 10.64 5.51 -2.09
N THR A 23 10.75 6.28 -1.00
CA THR A 23 12.02 6.80 -0.51
C THR A 23 12.19 6.36 0.93
N ALA A 24 13.32 5.75 1.27
CA ALA A 24 13.67 5.36 2.62
C ALA A 24 14.92 6.13 3.07
N ARG A 25 14.95 6.53 4.34
CA ARG A 25 16.14 7.07 5.00
C ARG A 25 16.40 6.23 6.23
N ILE A 26 17.58 5.66 6.35
CA ILE A 26 17.97 4.79 7.47
C ILE A 26 19.21 5.37 8.13
N ASP A 27 19.22 5.43 9.45
CA ASP A 27 20.37 5.82 10.26
C ASP A 27 21.16 4.59 10.77
N ALA A 28 22.34 4.84 11.33
CA ALA A 28 23.23 3.78 11.81
C ALA A 28 22.67 2.98 12.99
N ARG A 29 21.61 3.46 13.66
CA ARG A 29 20.96 2.82 14.82
C ARG A 29 19.73 2.02 14.43
N GLY A 30 19.42 1.89 13.14
CA GLY A 30 18.20 1.21 12.67
C GLY A 30 16.93 2.05 12.77
N GLY A 31 17.07 3.35 13.08
CA GLY A 31 15.99 4.32 13.00
C GLY A 31 15.87 4.88 11.58
N GLY A 32 14.69 5.40 11.23
CA GLY A 32 14.51 5.98 9.91
C GLY A 32 13.11 6.38 9.55
N MET A 33 12.94 6.73 8.28
CA MET A 33 11.65 7.08 7.69
C MET A 33 11.52 6.44 6.31
N LEU A 34 10.46 5.66 6.12
CA LEU A 34 9.99 5.21 4.81
C LEU A 34 8.88 6.15 4.37
N SER A 35 8.95 6.67 3.16
CA SER A 35 7.87 7.41 2.54
C SER A 35 7.36 6.68 1.32
N TRP A 36 6.04 6.63 1.18
CA TRP A 36 5.38 6.12 -0.01
C TRP A 36 4.45 7.21 -0.55
N ASN A 37 4.68 7.67 -1.78
CA ASN A 37 3.96 8.80 -2.37
C ASN A 37 3.87 9.99 -1.40
N SER A 38 4.98 10.34 -0.76
CA SER A 38 5.08 11.42 0.26
C SER A 38 4.33 11.18 1.58
N THR A 39 3.76 9.99 1.80
CA THR A 39 3.20 9.61 3.11
C THR A 39 4.31 8.98 3.96
N PRO A 40 4.79 9.66 5.02
CA PRO A 40 5.87 9.17 5.85
C PRO A 40 5.39 8.07 6.80
N ALA A 41 6.30 7.15 7.10
CA ALA A 41 6.15 6.07 8.04
C ALA A 41 7.49 5.84 8.73
N GLU A 42 7.54 5.99 10.05
CA GLU A 42 8.73 5.71 10.85
C GLU A 42 9.18 4.24 10.72
N ILE A 43 10.49 4.05 10.72
CA ILE A 43 11.15 2.75 10.79
C ILE A 43 11.88 2.71 12.12
N SER A 44 11.70 1.62 12.87
CA SER A 44 12.47 1.33 14.07
C SER A 44 12.84 -0.14 14.07
N ALA A 45 14.13 -0.42 14.08
CA ALA A 45 14.73 -1.74 14.18
C ALA A 45 15.90 -1.72 15.17
N ASP A 46 16.43 -2.90 15.51
CA ASP A 46 17.53 -3.03 16.49
C ASP A 46 18.87 -2.52 15.95
N ASP A 47 19.05 -2.61 14.64
CA ASP A 47 20.25 -2.19 13.93
C ASP A 47 19.92 -1.83 12.47
N ARG A 48 20.94 -1.37 11.73
CA ARG A 48 20.82 -0.96 10.33
C ARG A 48 20.40 -2.10 9.41
N ASP A 49 20.94 -3.30 9.59
CA ASP A 49 20.66 -4.44 8.71
C ASP A 49 19.21 -4.90 8.88
N ALA A 50 18.72 -4.91 10.12
CA ALA A 50 17.34 -5.15 10.45
C ALA A 50 16.41 -4.07 9.86
N ALA A 51 16.78 -2.78 9.94
CA ALA A 51 16.01 -1.70 9.31
C ALA A 51 15.96 -1.82 7.79
N HIS A 52 17.08 -2.17 7.15
CA HIS A 52 17.16 -2.42 5.72
C HIS A 52 16.25 -3.60 5.31
N ALA A 53 16.28 -4.70 6.06
CA ALA A 53 15.39 -5.84 5.86
C ALA A 53 13.91 -5.46 6.02
N SER A 54 13.56 -4.64 7.04
CA SER A 54 12.21 -4.11 7.24
C SER A 54 11.74 -3.24 6.05
N VAL A 55 12.60 -2.35 5.55
CA VAL A 55 12.30 -1.49 4.38
C VAL A 55 12.03 -2.35 3.16
N VAL A 56 12.90 -3.31 2.86
CA VAL A 56 12.73 -4.17 1.69
C VAL A 56 11.50 -5.07 1.83
N ALA A 57 11.21 -5.60 3.02
CA ALA A 57 9.99 -6.37 3.27
C ALA A 57 8.74 -5.53 2.98
N ARG A 58 8.70 -4.26 3.42
CA ARG A 58 7.57 -3.37 3.17
C ARG A 58 7.44 -2.98 1.70
N CYS A 59 8.56 -2.69 1.04
CA CYS A 59 8.61 -2.46 -0.41
C CYS A 59 8.14 -3.70 -1.19
N THR A 60 8.51 -4.89 -0.72
CA THR A 60 8.06 -6.16 -1.31
C THR A 60 6.56 -6.35 -1.16
N ARG A 61 5.97 -6.01 -0.01
CA ARG A 61 4.51 -6.02 0.18
C ARG A 61 3.80 -5.09 -0.80
N LEU A 62 4.34 -3.91 -1.03
CA LEU A 62 3.81 -2.97 -2.01
C LEU A 62 3.94 -3.53 -3.43
N ALA A 63 5.12 -4.01 -3.80
CA ALA A 63 5.40 -4.67 -5.09
C ALA A 63 4.47 -5.86 -5.36
N GLN A 64 4.19 -6.69 -4.35
CA GLN A 64 3.23 -7.80 -4.41
C GLN A 64 1.81 -7.30 -4.67
N THR A 65 1.41 -6.21 -4.01
CA THR A 65 0.08 -5.62 -4.16
C THR A 65 -0.15 -5.09 -5.58
N ILE A 66 0.85 -4.43 -6.16
CA ILE A 66 0.80 -3.92 -7.54
C ILE A 66 1.27 -4.94 -8.59
N ALA A 67 1.65 -6.14 -8.16
CA ALA A 67 2.18 -7.24 -8.97
C ALA A 67 3.34 -6.87 -9.92
N ARG A 68 4.21 -5.92 -9.55
CA ARG A 68 5.39 -5.52 -10.33
C ARG A 68 6.52 -5.02 -9.43
N ALA A 69 7.73 -4.94 -9.97
CA ALA A 69 8.85 -4.33 -9.26
C ALA A 69 8.61 -2.83 -9.05
N ILE A 70 9.09 -2.31 -7.92
CA ILE A 70 9.01 -0.89 -7.58
C ILE A 70 10.40 -0.30 -7.43
N ARG A 71 10.51 1.00 -7.66
CA ARG A 71 11.72 1.76 -7.43
C ARG A 71 11.77 2.22 -5.98
N LEU A 72 12.85 1.89 -5.29
CA LEU A 72 13.19 2.34 -3.94
C LEU A 72 14.40 3.27 -4.03
N GLU A 73 14.25 4.50 -3.58
CA GLU A 73 15.34 5.44 -3.36
C GLU A 73 15.77 5.32 -1.89
N LEU A 74 16.93 4.71 -1.65
CA LEU A 74 17.43 4.44 -0.31
C LEU A 74 18.56 5.41 0.04
N HIS A 75 18.37 6.17 1.10
CA HIS A 75 19.35 7.08 1.67
C HIS A 75 19.95 6.47 2.92
N GLU A 76 21.24 6.19 2.87
CA GLU A 76 22.01 5.69 4.01
C GLU A 76 23.20 6.61 4.24
N GLU A 77 23.27 7.16 5.45
CA GLU A 77 24.29 8.15 5.83
C GLU A 77 24.34 9.33 4.85
N ASN A 78 25.32 9.33 3.94
CA ASN A 78 25.54 10.36 2.93
C ASN A 78 25.53 9.79 1.50
N ARG A 79 25.00 8.57 1.31
CA ARG A 79 24.85 7.92 0.02
C ARG A 79 23.37 7.74 -0.31
N MET A 80 23.02 8.01 -1.55
CA MET A 80 21.71 7.70 -2.13
C MET A 80 21.92 6.65 -3.22
N GLN A 81 21.15 5.57 -3.15
CA GLN A 81 21.14 4.49 -4.14
C GLN A 81 19.71 4.16 -4.55
N GLU A 82 19.55 3.66 -5.77
CA GLU A 82 18.26 3.25 -6.29
C GLU A 82 18.21 1.75 -6.52
N PHE A 83 17.09 1.17 -6.10
CA PHE A 83 16.87 -0.26 -6.18
C PHE A 83 15.53 -0.58 -6.82
N ALA A 84 15.50 -1.66 -7.58
CA ALA A 84 14.27 -2.35 -7.93
C ALA A 84 13.97 -3.41 -6.86
N VAL A 85 12.84 -3.25 -6.18
CA VAL A 85 12.33 -4.25 -5.24
C VAL A 85 11.24 -5.06 -5.92
N HIS A 86 11.48 -6.36 -6.09
CA HIS A 86 10.58 -7.27 -6.79
C HIS A 86 9.52 -7.88 -5.84
N PRO A 87 8.36 -8.30 -6.37
CA PRO A 87 7.34 -9.02 -5.58
C PRO A 87 7.84 -10.31 -4.90
N SER A 88 8.97 -10.86 -5.38
CA SER A 88 9.62 -12.05 -4.84
C SER A 88 10.54 -11.78 -3.65
N GLY A 89 10.63 -10.54 -3.14
CA GLY A 89 11.56 -10.18 -2.06
C GLY A 89 13.02 -10.04 -2.51
N VAL A 90 13.25 -10.01 -3.82
CA VAL A 90 14.57 -9.78 -4.41
C VAL A 90 14.76 -8.29 -4.63
N MET A 91 15.90 -7.76 -4.19
CA MET A 91 16.33 -6.40 -4.45
C MET A 91 17.45 -6.40 -5.50
N ARG A 92 17.45 -5.39 -6.36
CA ARG A 92 18.44 -5.23 -7.44
C ARG A 92 18.83 -3.77 -7.57
N ALA A 93 20.12 -3.45 -7.67
CA ALA A 93 20.56 -2.09 -7.96
C ALA A 93 20.11 -1.65 -9.38
N ILE A 94 19.64 -0.42 -9.49
CA ILE A 94 19.23 0.18 -10.76
C ILE A 94 19.83 1.56 -10.91
N ARG A 95 20.03 1.98 -12.16
CA ARG A 95 20.42 3.33 -12.50
C ARG A 95 19.22 4.27 -12.45
N THR A 96 19.49 5.57 -12.58
CA THR A 96 18.48 6.62 -12.66
C THR A 96 17.50 6.48 -13.83
N ASP A 97 17.87 5.78 -14.89
CA ASP A 97 16.98 5.44 -16.02
C ASP A 97 16.08 4.22 -15.75
N GLY A 98 16.14 3.64 -14.55
CA GLY A 98 15.31 2.49 -14.14
C GLY A 98 15.79 1.15 -14.68
N LEU A 99 16.92 1.12 -15.38
CA LEU A 99 17.55 -0.11 -15.87
C LEU A 99 18.48 -0.70 -14.81
N PRO A 100 18.66 -2.04 -14.80
CA PRO A 100 19.59 -2.69 -13.89
C PRO A 100 21.00 -2.13 -14.05
N GLU A 101 21.70 -1.93 -12.93
CA GLU A 101 23.14 -1.72 -12.92
C GLU A 101 23.82 -3.04 -13.27
N ASN A 102 24.13 -3.22 -14.56
CA ASN A 102 24.97 -4.31 -15.02
C ASN A 102 26.28 -3.73 -15.57
N ASP A 103 27.41 -4.25 -15.12
CA ASP A 103 28.64 -4.15 -15.88
C ASP A 103 28.47 -4.92 -17.19
N VAL A 104 29.00 -4.38 -18.28
CA VAL A 104 28.85 -4.95 -19.63
C VAL A 104 29.39 -6.39 -19.63
N GLY A 105 28.47 -7.37 -19.68
CA GLY A 105 28.80 -8.80 -19.71
C GLY A 105 28.49 -9.59 -18.44
N SER A 106 28.01 -8.94 -17.38
CA SER A 106 27.62 -9.61 -16.12
C SER A 106 26.11 -9.72 -15.95
N GLU A 107 25.66 -10.86 -15.41
CA GLU A 107 24.28 -11.03 -14.95
C GLU A 107 24.00 -10.06 -13.78
N PRO A 108 22.78 -9.49 -13.71
CA PRO A 108 22.42 -8.57 -12.62
C PRO A 108 22.55 -9.25 -11.26
N GLU A 109 23.25 -8.59 -10.32
CA GLU A 109 23.34 -9.05 -8.94
C GLU A 109 21.94 -9.00 -8.30
N LEU A 110 21.41 -10.18 -7.98
CA LEU A 110 20.11 -10.36 -7.34
C LEU A 110 20.31 -10.66 -5.87
N THR A 111 19.95 -9.72 -5.01
CA THR A 111 20.11 -9.89 -3.56
C THR A 111 18.78 -10.32 -2.95
N VAL A 112 18.75 -11.52 -2.36
CA VAL A 112 17.63 -11.95 -1.51
C VAL A 112 17.86 -11.35 -0.13
N ILE A 113 16.93 -10.53 0.34
CA ILE A 113 17.04 -9.89 1.65
C ILE A 113 16.43 -10.80 2.71
N VAL A 114 17.25 -11.14 3.70
CA VAL A 114 16.91 -11.95 4.87
C VAL A 114 17.02 -11.09 6.14
N GLY A 115 16.22 -11.42 7.13
CA GLY A 115 16.31 -10.85 8.47
C GLY A 115 15.76 -11.82 9.51
N THR A 116 15.65 -11.38 10.75
CA THR A 116 15.11 -12.19 11.85
C THR A 116 13.69 -11.78 12.18
N CYS A 117 12.84 -12.77 12.45
CA CYS A 117 11.47 -12.53 12.89
C CYS A 117 11.45 -11.74 14.19
N VAL A 118 10.70 -10.64 14.23
CA VAL A 118 10.58 -9.78 15.42
C VAL A 118 9.96 -10.48 16.64
N ALA A 119 9.27 -11.61 16.43
CA ALA A 119 8.59 -12.34 17.51
C ALA A 119 9.38 -13.55 18.04
N CYS A 120 10.07 -14.29 17.17
CA CYS A 120 10.75 -15.54 17.55
C CYS A 120 12.22 -15.61 17.14
N ALA A 121 12.77 -14.54 16.55
CA ALA A 121 14.12 -14.44 16.01
C ALA A 121 14.49 -15.43 14.89
N ALA A 122 13.58 -16.31 14.44
CA ALA A 122 13.83 -17.21 13.31
C ALA A 122 14.10 -16.41 12.02
N ILE A 123 14.99 -16.93 11.18
CA ILE A 123 15.32 -16.31 9.88
C ILE A 123 14.05 -16.27 9.00
N ALA A 124 13.79 -15.12 8.40
CA ALA A 124 12.69 -14.88 7.48
C ALA A 124 13.16 -14.07 6.27
N THR A 125 12.54 -14.30 5.11
CA THR A 125 12.82 -13.54 3.89
C THR A 125 11.88 -12.35 3.74
N ALA A 126 12.32 -11.30 3.05
CA ALA A 126 11.48 -10.13 2.74
C ALA A 126 10.20 -10.46 1.92
N ALA A 127 10.16 -11.63 1.28
CA ALA A 127 9.01 -12.11 0.53
C ALA A 127 7.89 -12.68 1.42
N GLU A 128 8.24 -13.14 2.62
CA GLU A 128 7.33 -13.86 3.50
C GLU A 128 6.28 -12.94 4.11
N THR A 129 5.04 -13.38 4.03
CA THR A 129 3.90 -12.67 4.62
C THR A 129 3.65 -13.07 6.08
N ARG A 130 4.20 -14.21 6.49
CA ARG A 130 4.13 -14.78 7.83
C ARG A 130 5.45 -15.50 8.14
N CYS A 131 5.88 -15.47 9.39
CA CYS A 131 7.04 -16.24 9.84
C CYS A 131 6.81 -17.75 9.59
N PRO A 132 7.77 -18.47 8.99
CA PRO A 132 7.65 -19.92 8.78
C PRO A 132 7.72 -20.70 10.10
N SER A 133 8.31 -20.13 11.16
CA SER A 133 8.45 -20.79 12.46
C SER A 133 7.27 -20.54 13.38
N CYS A 134 6.88 -19.28 13.61
CA CYS A 134 5.86 -18.91 14.61
C CYS A 134 4.56 -18.38 14.01
N GLY A 135 4.47 -18.24 12.68
CA GLY A 135 3.26 -17.75 12.01
C GLY A 135 2.97 -16.25 12.14
N THR A 136 3.81 -15.48 12.86
CA THR A 136 3.65 -14.03 13.03
C THR A 136 3.53 -13.33 11.68
N PRO A 137 2.48 -12.52 11.44
CA PRO A 137 2.35 -11.77 10.20
C PRO A 137 3.44 -10.72 10.10
N GLU A 138 3.94 -10.50 8.87
CA GLU A 138 4.97 -9.50 8.58
C GLU A 138 6.20 -9.64 9.49
N PRO A 139 6.92 -10.79 9.40
CA PRO A 139 7.91 -11.19 10.39
C PRO A 139 9.06 -10.19 10.57
N LEU A 140 9.37 -9.38 9.57
CA LEU A 140 10.46 -8.40 9.58
C LEU A 140 9.99 -6.98 9.98
N LEU A 141 8.72 -6.79 10.35
CA LEU A 141 8.18 -5.48 10.71
C LEU A 141 7.81 -5.43 12.19
N ARG A 142 8.45 -4.53 12.96
CA ARG A 142 8.00 -4.21 14.32
C ARG A 142 6.66 -3.48 14.25
N HIS A 143 5.69 -3.95 15.02
CA HIS A 143 4.34 -3.36 15.04
C HIS A 143 4.42 -1.90 15.52
N GLY A 144 4.15 -0.99 14.60
CA GLY A 144 4.07 0.46 14.85
C GLY A 144 3.36 1.21 13.73
N ILE A 145 3.34 0.67 12.51
CA ILE A 145 2.66 1.30 11.37
C ILE A 145 1.97 0.23 10.53
N ALA A 146 0.78 -0.16 11.00
CA ALA A 146 -0.15 -0.88 10.15
C ALA A 146 -0.48 0.01 8.94
N LEU A 147 -0.16 -0.46 7.73
CA LEU A 147 -1.01 -0.10 6.59
C LEU A 147 -2.41 -0.53 7.01
N ARG A 148 -3.33 0.40 7.28
CA ARG A 148 -4.69 0.08 7.74
C ARG A 148 -5.37 -0.82 6.71
N ARG A 149 -5.20 -2.12 6.88
CA ARG A 149 -5.97 -3.15 6.22
C ARG A 149 -7.27 -3.22 7.02
N ARG A 150 -8.32 -2.54 6.57
CA ARG A 150 -9.65 -2.78 7.16
C ARG A 150 -10.08 -4.18 6.73
N ALA A 151 -9.82 -5.15 7.60
CA ALA A 151 -10.62 -6.36 7.67
C ALA A 151 -11.99 -5.98 8.27
N ASP A 152 -13.03 -6.40 7.56
CA ASP A 152 -14.34 -6.86 8.05
C ASP A 152 -14.93 -6.13 9.25
N THR A 153 -15.86 -5.21 8.97
CA THR A 153 -16.88 -4.82 9.94
C THR A 153 -18.04 -5.80 9.79
N GLU A 154 -18.10 -6.80 10.68
CA GLU A 154 -19.34 -7.55 10.93
C GLU A 154 -20.39 -6.62 11.57
N PRO A 155 -21.70 -6.82 11.31
CA PRO A 155 -22.73 -5.87 11.68
C PRO A 155 -23.38 -6.25 13.01
N ASP A 156 -23.48 -5.30 13.93
CA ASP A 156 -24.72 -5.08 14.70
C ASP A 156 -24.59 -3.85 15.60
N GLN A 157 -25.39 -2.81 15.32
CA GLN A 157 -26.49 -2.41 16.22
C GLN A 157 -27.23 -1.17 15.66
N PRO A 158 -28.56 -1.08 15.91
CA PRO A 158 -29.45 -0.18 15.20
C PRO A 158 -29.43 1.24 15.77
N VAL A 159 -29.28 2.23 14.88
CA VAL A 159 -29.49 3.64 15.21
C VAL A 159 -30.99 3.94 15.20
N ILE A 160 -31.54 4.19 16.38
CA ILE A 160 -32.88 4.74 16.57
C ILE A 160 -32.94 6.08 15.83
N SER A 161 -33.80 6.13 14.81
CA SER A 161 -34.04 7.32 14.00
C SER A 161 -35.25 8.07 14.57
N GLU A 162 -35.04 9.27 15.10
CA GLU A 162 -36.15 10.21 15.36
C GLU A 162 -36.47 11.02 14.09
N PRO A 163 -37.76 11.13 13.70
CA PRO A 163 -38.17 11.82 12.49
C PRO A 163 -38.46 13.31 12.75
N ARG A 164 -37.75 14.21 12.05
CA ARG A 164 -38.20 15.61 11.90
C ARG A 164 -38.84 15.84 10.53
N ALA A 165 -40.16 15.67 10.49
CA ALA A 165 -41.05 16.50 9.66
C ALA A 165 -40.95 17.97 10.17
N GLY A 166 -41.12 19.05 9.44
CA GLY A 166 -41.58 19.29 8.08
C GLY A 166 -42.14 20.73 8.03
N ARG A 167 -41.57 21.56 7.14
CA ARG A 167 -42.17 22.71 6.42
C ARG A 167 -42.80 23.93 7.14
N ARG A 168 -42.34 25.09 6.67
CA ARG A 168 -43.06 26.34 6.30
C ARG A 168 -43.81 27.14 7.37
N ALA A 169 -43.37 28.39 7.56
CA ALA A 169 -44.25 29.57 7.49
C ALA A 169 -43.46 30.84 7.13
N LEU A 170 -44.01 31.61 6.19
CA LEU A 170 -43.56 32.93 5.75
C LEU A 170 -43.91 34.01 6.79
N ARG A 171 -43.14 35.11 6.85
CA ARG A 171 -43.51 36.48 6.39
C ARG A 171 -42.82 37.57 7.22
N ARG A 172 -42.15 38.44 6.45
CA ARG A 172 -42.21 39.91 6.45
C ARG A 172 -41.89 40.72 7.71
N ALA A 173 -40.99 41.66 7.43
CA ALA A 173 -41.00 43.07 7.82
C ALA A 173 -40.60 43.37 9.27
N SER A 174 -39.40 43.93 9.41
CA SER A 174 -39.18 45.34 9.77
C SER A 174 -37.71 45.46 10.16
N SER A 175 -36.86 46.07 9.33
CA SER A 175 -36.49 47.48 9.46
C SER A 175 -36.21 47.89 10.90
N GLN A 176 -34.93 48.00 11.26
CA GLN A 176 -34.31 49.21 11.82
C GLN A 176 -32.84 48.95 12.13
N ALA A 177 -31.99 49.50 11.28
CA ALA A 177 -30.66 49.93 11.65
C ALA A 177 -30.81 51.29 12.36
N ALA A 178 -30.24 51.40 13.56
CA ALA A 178 -29.54 52.59 14.07
C ALA A 178 -29.31 52.42 15.58
N SER A 179 -28.04 52.63 15.98
CA SER A 179 -27.59 53.24 17.24
C SER A 179 -28.03 52.55 18.53
N THR A 180 -27.18 52.28 19.52
CA THR A 180 -26.37 53.25 20.25
C THR A 180 -25.51 52.46 21.27
N ALA A 181 -24.24 52.80 21.45
CA ALA A 181 -23.45 52.44 22.65
C ALA A 181 -23.89 53.34 23.85
N PRO A 182 -23.23 53.37 25.03
CA PRO A 182 -22.36 52.40 25.73
C PRO A 182 -22.81 52.20 27.21
N SER A 183 -22.17 51.28 27.95
CA SER A 183 -21.49 51.59 29.24
C SER A 183 -21.43 50.43 30.25
N ARG A 184 -20.29 50.44 30.96
CA ARG A 184 -20.04 50.04 32.36
C ARG A 184 -19.74 48.57 32.69
N ARG A 185 -18.42 48.34 32.87
CA ARG A 185 -17.82 47.53 33.95
C ARG A 185 -18.37 47.97 35.34
N PRO A 186 -18.39 47.09 36.35
CA PRO A 186 -17.20 46.84 37.20
C PRO A 186 -16.99 45.37 37.65
N ASP A 187 -15.71 44.99 37.77
CA ASP A 187 -15.18 43.93 38.68
C ASP A 187 -15.44 44.33 40.17
N PRO A 188 -14.99 43.61 41.24
CA PRO A 188 -14.27 42.32 41.36
C PRO A 188 -14.87 41.39 42.45
N GLY A 189 -14.26 40.22 42.69
CA GLY A 189 -14.24 39.70 44.06
C GLY A 189 -14.09 38.19 44.30
N THR A 190 -12.84 37.78 44.48
CA THR A 190 -12.33 37.00 45.63
C THR A 190 -12.68 35.51 45.86
N ALA A 191 -11.60 34.75 46.13
CA ALA A 191 -11.48 33.57 47.02
C ALA A 191 -12.08 32.24 46.50
N ARG A 192 -11.54 31.04 46.74
CA ARG A 192 -10.44 30.52 47.59
C ARG A 192 -10.19 29.05 47.16
N ALA A 193 -8.95 28.57 47.29
CA ALA A 193 -8.62 27.14 47.43
C ALA A 193 -8.85 26.69 48.89
N PRO A 194 -8.98 25.39 49.20
CA PRO A 194 -7.84 24.46 49.46
C PRO A 194 -8.01 23.10 48.75
N GLU A 195 -7.02 22.24 48.46
CA GLU A 195 -5.89 21.65 49.20
C GLU A 195 -6.22 20.34 49.99
N LEU A 196 -5.51 19.27 49.60
CA LEU A 196 -5.04 18.05 50.33
C LEU A 196 -5.94 16.84 50.67
N ALA A 197 -5.39 15.66 50.30
CA ALA A 197 -5.19 14.39 51.05
C ALA A 197 -5.65 13.16 50.24
N GLN A 198 -4.79 12.30 49.68
CA GLN A 198 -3.92 11.25 50.28
C GLN A 198 -4.62 10.22 51.20
N ALA A 199 -4.61 8.95 50.78
CA ALA A 199 -4.35 7.70 51.54
C ALA A 199 -4.74 6.50 50.64
N ILE A 200 -3.81 5.65 50.16
CA ILE A 200 -3.18 4.48 50.79
C ILE A 200 -4.21 3.39 51.20
N GLY A 201 -4.08 2.21 50.59
CA GLY A 201 -4.79 0.98 50.96
C GLY A 201 -4.16 -0.23 50.27
N THR A 202 -3.32 -0.93 51.03
CA THR A 202 -2.51 -2.11 50.71
C THR A 202 -3.29 -3.42 50.94
N GLU A 203 -2.76 -4.53 50.39
CA GLU A 203 -2.93 -5.93 50.85
C GLU A 203 -4.31 -6.59 50.56
N THR A 204 -4.46 -7.90 50.26
CA THR A 204 -3.62 -9.09 50.46
C THR A 204 -4.09 -10.25 49.56
N ASN A 205 -3.13 -10.95 48.97
CA ASN A 205 -2.97 -12.42 48.90
C ASN A 205 -4.15 -13.32 49.36
N THR A 206 -4.55 -14.33 48.56
CA THR A 206 -4.65 -15.75 48.98
C THR A 206 -4.91 -16.67 47.76
N ARG A 207 -4.00 -17.64 47.57
CA ARG A 207 -4.13 -18.89 46.78
C ARG A 207 -4.15 -20.06 47.77
N PRO A 208 -4.87 -21.16 47.51
CA PRO A 208 -4.23 -22.49 47.42
C PRO A 208 -4.78 -23.31 46.22
N GLU A 209 -3.95 -23.93 45.38
CA GLU A 209 -3.48 -25.34 45.45
C GLU A 209 -4.56 -26.40 45.14
N THR A 210 -4.43 -27.06 43.97
CA THR A 210 -4.78 -28.49 43.80
C THR A 210 -3.90 -29.13 42.71
N GLN A 211 -2.91 -29.89 43.21
CA GLN A 211 -2.48 -31.25 42.85
C GLN A 211 -2.06 -31.63 41.42
N THR A 212 -0.75 -31.89 41.37
CA THR A 212 0.03 -32.85 40.59
C THR A 212 -0.53 -34.28 40.63
N GLU A 213 -0.60 -34.95 39.48
CA GLU A 213 -0.37 -36.39 39.41
C GLU A 213 0.52 -36.73 38.20
N THR A 214 1.59 -37.44 38.52
CA THR A 214 2.68 -37.89 37.65
C THR A 214 2.42 -39.34 37.29
N GLN A 215 2.61 -39.74 36.03
CA GLN A 215 3.22 -41.05 35.75
C GLN A 215 3.83 -41.11 34.35
N THR A 216 5.15 -41.22 34.36
CA THR A 216 6.05 -41.62 33.28
C THR A 216 6.26 -43.12 33.41
N GLU A 217 6.32 -43.88 32.32
CA GLU A 217 7.50 -44.71 32.00
C GLU A 217 7.41 -45.36 30.59
N PRO A 218 8.57 -45.73 30.00
CA PRO A 218 8.78 -45.99 28.58
C PRO A 218 8.82 -47.50 28.26
N THR A 219 9.05 -47.87 26.99
CA THR A 219 10.07 -48.86 26.54
C THR A 219 9.75 -49.56 25.21
N THR A 220 10.74 -49.50 24.31
CA THR A 220 11.11 -50.39 23.17
C THR A 220 10.33 -50.43 21.85
N GLU A 221 11.01 -49.90 20.84
CA GLU A 221 11.17 -50.46 19.49
C GLU A 221 11.77 -51.90 19.52
N PRO A 222 11.49 -52.78 18.55
CA PRO A 222 12.42 -52.87 17.40
C PRO A 222 11.73 -53.13 16.04
N THR A 223 12.33 -52.56 14.99
CA THR A 223 12.14 -52.88 13.55
C THR A 223 13.25 -53.91 13.12
N PRO A 224 13.36 -54.51 11.90
CA PRO A 224 12.44 -54.87 10.80
C PRO A 224 12.56 -56.34 10.31
N MET A 225 11.66 -56.79 9.42
CA MET A 225 11.98 -57.77 8.37
C MET A 225 11.45 -57.27 7.01
N PRO A 226 12.23 -57.33 5.91
CA PRO A 226 11.74 -56.99 4.58
C PRO A 226 11.20 -58.23 3.85
N ARG A 227 10.07 -58.09 3.16
CA ARG A 227 9.64 -59.03 2.10
C ARG A 227 9.64 -58.32 0.74
N PRO A 228 10.02 -59.03 -0.34
CA PRO A 228 10.29 -58.42 -1.64
C PRO A 228 9.08 -58.45 -2.57
N GLY A 229 9.04 -57.49 -3.49
CA GLY A 229 8.41 -57.65 -4.79
C GLY A 229 7.03 -57.00 -4.94
N THR A 230 7.01 -55.74 -5.38
CA THR A 230 6.06 -55.34 -6.43
C THR A 230 6.59 -54.10 -7.13
N GLU A 231 6.96 -54.28 -8.39
CA GLU A 231 7.41 -53.24 -9.31
C GLU A 231 6.36 -52.14 -9.42
N HIS A 232 6.64 -50.99 -8.82
CA HIS A 232 5.96 -49.74 -9.13
C HIS A 232 6.82 -48.93 -10.10
N ARG A 233 6.55 -49.21 -11.37
CA ARG A 233 6.76 -48.40 -12.56
C ARG A 233 6.99 -46.91 -12.24
N PRO A 234 8.07 -46.28 -12.73
CA PRO A 234 8.34 -44.89 -12.45
C PRO A 234 7.26 -44.03 -13.10
N ARG A 235 6.38 -43.45 -12.27
CA ARG A 235 5.56 -42.31 -12.67
C ARG A 235 6.52 -41.16 -12.96
N ARG A 236 6.85 -41.04 -14.24
CA ARG A 236 7.41 -39.86 -14.88
C ARG A 236 6.51 -38.68 -14.46
N SER A 237 6.92 -38.02 -13.37
CA SER A 237 6.48 -36.69 -13.00
C SER A 237 6.95 -35.80 -14.14
N SER A 238 6.10 -35.68 -15.15
CA SER A 238 6.19 -34.60 -16.12
C SER A 238 6.17 -33.33 -15.29
N ARG A 239 7.37 -32.78 -15.06
CA ARG A 239 7.61 -31.36 -14.84
C ARG A 239 6.89 -30.65 -15.98
N ARG A 240 5.61 -30.40 -15.78
CA ARG A 240 4.85 -29.43 -16.54
C ARG A 240 5.39 -28.11 -16.01
N THR A 241 6.50 -27.69 -16.61
CA THR A 241 6.96 -26.33 -16.64
C THR A 241 5.74 -25.53 -17.05
N ALA A 242 5.02 -24.99 -16.06
CA ALA A 242 3.98 -24.02 -16.30
C ALA A 242 4.73 -22.78 -16.79
N ALA A 243 5.03 -22.79 -18.09
CA ALA A 243 5.25 -21.60 -18.86
C ALA A 243 4.06 -20.71 -18.53
N ARG A 244 4.29 -19.72 -17.67
CA ARG A 244 3.34 -18.66 -17.39
C ARG A 244 3.03 -18.08 -18.76
N SER A 245 1.85 -18.38 -19.31
CA SER A 245 1.37 -17.71 -20.50
C SER A 245 1.52 -16.22 -20.25
N SER A 246 2.44 -15.58 -20.97
CA SER A 246 2.51 -14.12 -21.02
C SER A 246 1.16 -13.68 -21.53
N ALA A 247 0.32 -13.14 -20.64
CA ALA A 247 -0.95 -12.57 -21.04
C ALA A 247 -0.66 -11.57 -22.18
N ALA A 248 -1.42 -11.65 -23.27
CA ALA A 248 -1.27 -10.74 -24.38
C ALA A 248 -1.26 -9.29 -23.88
N PRO A 249 -0.46 -8.39 -24.47
CA PRO A 249 -0.39 -7.00 -24.05
C PRO A 249 -1.81 -6.42 -24.04
N ARG A 250 -2.15 -5.67 -22.99
CA ARG A 250 -3.45 -5.01 -22.83
C ARG A 250 -3.29 -3.51 -22.88
N ALA A 251 -4.21 -2.86 -23.56
CA ALA A 251 -4.36 -1.41 -23.53
C ALA A 251 -5.34 -1.00 -22.42
N LEU A 252 -5.03 0.11 -21.74
CA LEU A 252 -5.93 0.80 -20.84
C LEU A 252 -6.88 1.66 -21.68
N VAL A 253 -8.18 1.54 -21.43
CA VAL A 253 -9.20 2.37 -22.06
C VAL A 253 -9.92 3.18 -21.00
N ILE A 254 -10.02 4.48 -21.22
CA ILE A 254 -10.79 5.41 -20.38
C ILE A 254 -11.83 6.08 -21.27
N GLU A 255 -13.10 5.79 -21.00
CA GLU A 255 -14.26 6.32 -21.71
C GLU A 255 -14.99 7.32 -20.80
N PHE A 256 -15.33 8.49 -21.33
CA PHE A 256 -16.03 9.54 -20.59
C PHE A 256 -17.50 9.60 -20.98
N ASP A 257 -18.32 10.31 -20.18
CA ASP A 257 -19.77 10.41 -20.43
C ASP A 257 -20.12 11.07 -21.77
N ASP A 258 -19.22 11.86 -22.36
CA ASP A 258 -19.36 12.42 -23.70
C ASP A 258 -18.98 11.44 -24.83
N SER A 259 -18.76 10.16 -24.48
CA SER A 259 -18.28 9.10 -25.37
C SER A 259 -16.87 9.32 -25.93
N SER A 260 -16.15 10.34 -25.46
CA SER A 260 -14.73 10.47 -25.77
C SER A 260 -13.95 9.33 -25.11
N ARG A 261 -12.91 8.84 -25.80
CA ARG A 261 -12.13 7.69 -25.35
C ARG A 261 -10.63 7.96 -25.47
N ALA A 262 -9.89 7.60 -24.43
CA ALA A 262 -8.44 7.51 -24.43
C ALA A 262 -8.04 6.03 -24.39
N VAL A 263 -7.30 5.58 -25.41
CA VAL A 263 -6.74 4.23 -25.50
C VAL A 263 -5.23 4.33 -25.35
N LEU A 264 -4.68 3.66 -24.35
CA LEU A 264 -3.30 3.85 -23.92
C LEU A 264 -2.61 2.50 -23.79
N ALA A 265 -1.40 2.37 -24.32
CA ALA A 265 -0.56 1.19 -24.11
C ALA A 265 0.01 1.09 -22.68
N GLY A 266 -0.29 2.06 -21.81
CA GLY A 266 0.26 2.17 -20.47
C GLY A 266 -0.64 2.95 -19.52
N SER A 267 -0.02 3.56 -18.52
CA SER A 267 -0.71 4.24 -17.42
C SER A 267 -1.12 5.68 -17.74
N ALA A 268 -2.14 6.17 -17.04
CA ALA A 268 -2.75 7.48 -17.25
C ALA A 268 -2.73 8.36 -16.00
N ALA A 269 -2.50 9.66 -16.18
CA ALA A 269 -2.76 10.70 -15.18
C ALA A 269 -3.99 11.49 -15.62
N VAL A 270 -5.10 11.36 -14.90
CA VAL A 270 -6.41 11.88 -15.30
C VAL A 270 -6.73 13.14 -14.50
N GLY A 271 -7.19 14.21 -15.16
CA GLY A 271 -7.62 15.44 -14.48
C GLY A 271 -7.99 16.57 -15.45
N ARG A 272 -8.37 17.75 -14.94
CA ARG A 272 -8.82 18.86 -15.81
C ARG A 272 -7.69 19.56 -16.57
N ASN A 273 -6.47 19.48 -16.04
CA ASN A 273 -5.27 19.99 -16.70
C ASN A 273 -4.07 19.18 -16.20
N PRO A 274 -4.01 17.88 -16.53
CA PRO A 274 -3.04 16.98 -15.93
C PRO A 274 -1.69 17.24 -16.55
N SER A 275 -0.68 17.37 -15.71
CA SER A 275 0.71 17.26 -16.15
C SER A 275 1.10 15.78 -16.21
N PRO A 276 2.05 15.38 -17.08
CA PRO A 276 2.64 14.05 -16.99
C PRO A 276 3.16 13.80 -15.57
N VAL A 277 2.79 12.67 -14.98
CA VAL A 277 3.25 12.24 -13.66
C VAL A 277 3.90 10.88 -13.81
N ASP A 278 5.20 10.77 -13.52
CA ASP A 278 5.92 9.49 -13.50
C ASP A 278 5.79 8.68 -14.81
N GLY A 279 5.90 9.35 -15.96
CA GLY A 279 5.77 8.71 -17.28
C GLY A 279 4.33 8.35 -17.68
N ARG A 280 3.32 8.69 -16.86
CA ARG A 280 1.91 8.50 -17.20
C ARG A 280 1.46 9.50 -18.24
N ILE A 281 0.64 9.02 -19.16
CA ILE A 281 0.10 9.84 -20.23
C ILE A 281 -0.99 10.74 -19.63
N PRO A 282 -0.90 12.07 -19.79
CA PRO A 282 -1.93 12.98 -19.29
C PRO A 282 -3.23 12.78 -20.10
N VAL A 283 -4.32 12.49 -19.40
CA VAL A 283 -5.66 12.38 -19.98
C VAL A 283 -6.52 13.48 -19.42
N ARG A 284 -6.74 14.50 -20.24
CA ARG A 284 -7.56 15.65 -19.88
C ARG A 284 -9.03 15.25 -19.83
N VAL A 285 -9.74 15.75 -18.83
CA VAL A 285 -11.20 15.64 -18.72
C VAL A 285 -11.82 17.03 -18.61
N ASP A 286 -12.99 17.20 -19.23
CA ASP A 286 -13.71 18.46 -19.14
C ASP A 286 -14.65 18.44 -17.93
N SER A 287 -14.29 19.24 -16.92
CA SER A 287 -15.06 19.45 -15.69
C SER A 287 -15.79 20.77 -15.80
N ARG A 288 -17.12 20.75 -15.79
CA ARG A 288 -17.96 21.94 -15.94
C ARG A 288 -17.90 22.80 -14.69
N ASP A 289 -17.91 22.14 -13.53
CA ASP A 289 -17.96 22.79 -12.22
C ASP A 289 -16.57 22.99 -11.61
N ASN A 290 -15.49 22.73 -12.37
CA ASN A 290 -14.10 22.75 -11.90
C ASN A 290 -13.83 21.90 -10.65
N THR A 291 -14.69 20.90 -10.37
CA THR A 291 -14.51 20.00 -9.22
C THR A 291 -13.43 18.94 -9.47
N VAL A 292 -13.01 18.75 -10.72
CA VAL A 292 -11.85 17.92 -11.02
C VAL A 292 -10.55 18.70 -10.76
N SER A 293 -9.69 18.21 -9.87
CA SER A 293 -8.31 18.70 -9.68
C SER A 293 -7.46 18.65 -10.97
N ARG A 294 -6.37 19.43 -11.03
CA ARG A 294 -5.48 19.49 -12.21
C ARG A 294 -5.02 18.09 -12.64
N THR A 295 -4.45 17.35 -11.69
CA THR A 295 -4.32 15.89 -11.73
C THR A 295 -5.17 15.36 -10.59
N HIS A 296 -6.11 14.46 -10.89
CA HIS A 296 -7.13 14.00 -9.96
C HIS A 296 -6.93 12.53 -9.58
N ALA A 297 -6.67 11.68 -10.57
CA ALA A 297 -6.48 10.26 -10.36
C ALA A 297 -5.34 9.73 -11.23
N LEU A 298 -4.68 8.68 -10.74
CA LEU A 298 -3.73 7.88 -11.50
C LEU A 298 -4.39 6.54 -11.82
N VAL A 299 -4.28 6.09 -13.06
CA VAL A 299 -4.81 4.80 -13.51
C VAL A 299 -3.68 3.99 -14.11
N ASP A 300 -3.44 2.80 -13.59
CA ASP A 300 -2.35 1.92 -13.99
C ASP A 300 -2.87 0.53 -14.38
N LEU A 301 -2.04 -0.19 -15.13
CA LEU A 301 -2.20 -1.62 -15.35
C LEU A 301 -1.10 -2.38 -14.60
N ASP A 302 -1.47 -3.44 -13.89
CA ASP A 302 -0.51 -4.40 -13.36
C ASP A 302 -0.01 -5.37 -14.45
N ARG A 303 0.94 -6.25 -14.10
CA ARG A 303 1.48 -7.25 -15.05
C ARG A 303 0.44 -8.27 -15.56
N ALA A 304 -0.67 -8.43 -14.85
CA ALA A 304 -1.78 -9.28 -15.27
C ALA A 304 -2.82 -8.52 -16.10
N GLY A 305 -2.59 -7.23 -16.38
CA GLY A 305 -3.52 -6.36 -17.08
C GLY A 305 -4.76 -6.00 -16.25
N ARG A 306 -4.65 -6.01 -14.92
CA ARG A 306 -5.71 -5.55 -14.01
C ARG A 306 -5.54 -4.06 -13.75
N ILE A 307 -6.67 -3.37 -13.60
CA ILE A 307 -6.70 -1.92 -13.43
C ILE A 307 -6.48 -1.56 -11.97
N LEU A 308 -5.53 -0.66 -11.74
CA LEU A 308 -5.25 -0.04 -10.45
C LEU A 308 -5.58 1.45 -10.54
N VAL A 309 -6.22 1.99 -9.51
CA VAL A 309 -6.63 3.39 -9.45
C VAL A 309 -6.14 3.98 -8.13
N THR A 310 -5.55 5.16 -8.19
CA THR A 310 -5.10 5.92 -7.02
C THR A 310 -5.68 7.32 -7.08
N ASP A 311 -6.33 7.77 -6.01
CA ASP A 311 -6.68 9.19 -5.85
C ASP A 311 -5.40 10.00 -5.59
N TYR A 312 -5.12 10.97 -6.47
CA TYR A 312 -3.90 11.76 -6.42
C TYR A 312 -4.07 13.02 -5.54
N HIS A 313 -4.53 12.81 -4.31
CA HIS A 313 -4.85 13.88 -3.36
C HIS A 313 -5.79 14.93 -3.96
N SER A 314 -6.82 14.46 -4.67
CA SER A 314 -7.82 15.35 -5.24
C SER A 314 -8.65 16.04 -4.15
N THR A 315 -9.22 17.20 -4.49
CA THR A 315 -10.03 17.99 -3.55
C THR A 315 -11.37 17.33 -3.25
N HIS A 316 -11.93 16.59 -4.21
CA HIS A 316 -13.28 16.02 -4.12
C HIS A 316 -13.29 14.48 -4.06
N GLY A 317 -12.10 13.86 -4.07
CA GLY A 317 -11.91 12.42 -3.99
C GLY A 317 -12.28 11.67 -5.28
N VAL A 318 -11.78 10.44 -5.35
CA VAL A 318 -12.18 9.46 -6.37
C VAL A 318 -13.21 8.51 -5.76
N HIS A 319 -14.31 8.25 -6.48
CA HIS A 319 -15.36 7.36 -6.00
C HIS A 319 -15.65 6.26 -7.01
N LEU A 320 -15.75 5.01 -6.57
CA LEU A 320 -16.31 3.95 -7.39
C LEU A 320 -17.83 4.11 -7.45
N SER A 321 -18.40 4.17 -8.65
CA SER A 321 -19.83 4.34 -8.89
C SER A 321 -20.51 2.96 -9.07
N GLY A 322 -21.59 2.69 -8.33
CA GLY A 322 -22.31 1.41 -8.34
C GLY A 322 -23.13 1.18 -7.05
N ALA A 323 -23.61 -0.05 -6.84
CA ALA A 323 -24.48 -0.44 -5.71
C ALA A 323 -23.85 -0.24 -4.31
N GLY A 324 -22.54 -0.01 -4.24
CA GLY A 324 -21.85 0.51 -3.07
C GLY A 324 -20.90 1.61 -3.50
N HIS A 325 -21.29 2.87 -3.32
CA HIS A 325 -20.38 3.99 -3.51
C HIS A 325 -19.23 3.87 -2.51
N SER A 326 -18.02 3.62 -3.00
CA SER A 326 -16.82 3.59 -2.16
C SER A 326 -15.91 4.74 -2.53
N ALA A 327 -15.67 5.63 -1.57
CA ALA A 327 -14.68 6.68 -1.69
C ALA A 327 -13.28 6.08 -1.50
N PHE A 328 -12.36 6.43 -2.39
CA PHE A 328 -10.98 6.02 -2.29
C PHE A 328 -10.26 6.93 -1.31
N SER A 329 -9.39 6.34 -0.49
CA SER A 329 -8.49 7.12 0.35
C SER A 329 -7.37 7.71 -0.52
N PRO A 330 -7.06 9.01 -0.41
CA PRO A 330 -5.96 9.64 -1.12
C PRO A 330 -4.64 8.87 -0.98
N GLY A 331 -3.93 8.70 -2.08
CA GLY A 331 -2.65 7.98 -2.14
C GLY A 331 -2.76 6.46 -2.08
N VAL A 332 -3.92 5.89 -1.71
CA VAL A 332 -4.13 4.45 -1.61
C VAL A 332 -4.46 3.84 -2.98
N VAL A 333 -3.85 2.69 -3.29
CA VAL A 333 -4.08 1.97 -4.54
C VAL A 333 -5.26 1.02 -4.41
N TYR A 334 -6.26 1.20 -5.27
CA TYR A 334 -7.43 0.35 -5.35
C TYR A 334 -7.40 -0.47 -6.64
N ARG A 335 -7.59 -1.79 -6.52
CA ARG A 335 -7.82 -2.63 -7.69
C ARG A 335 -9.29 -2.56 -8.07
N VAL A 336 -9.57 -2.18 -9.32
CA VAL A 336 -10.94 -2.10 -9.84
C VAL A 336 -11.16 -3.10 -10.98
N PRO A 337 -12.37 -3.63 -11.14
CA PRO A 337 -12.67 -4.51 -12.27
C PRO A 337 -12.63 -3.73 -13.59
N SER A 338 -12.32 -4.43 -14.69
CA SER A 338 -12.46 -3.86 -16.04
C SER A 338 -13.92 -3.49 -16.29
N GLY A 339 -14.16 -2.29 -16.80
CA GLY A 339 -15.48 -1.71 -16.99
C GLY A 339 -16.01 -0.94 -15.78
N ALA A 340 -15.23 -0.77 -14.71
CA ALA A 340 -15.59 0.00 -13.53
C ALA A 340 -15.88 1.47 -13.87
N ARG A 341 -16.89 2.06 -13.23
CA ARG A 341 -17.22 3.48 -13.36
C ARG A 341 -16.63 4.25 -12.18
N LEU A 342 -15.79 5.23 -12.47
CA LEU A 342 -15.17 6.12 -11.48
C LEU A 342 -15.83 7.49 -11.59
N ARG A 343 -16.15 8.10 -10.45
CA ARG A 343 -16.55 9.50 -10.37
C ARG A 343 -15.38 10.32 -9.84
N LEU A 344 -14.99 11.32 -10.62
CA LEU A 344 -13.93 12.29 -10.36
C LEU A 344 -14.63 13.65 -10.26
N GLY A 345 -14.96 14.12 -9.05
CA GLY A 345 -15.80 15.31 -8.91
C GLY A 345 -17.14 15.19 -9.66
N ASP A 346 -17.37 16.04 -10.65
CA ASP A 346 -18.55 16.13 -11.53
C ASP A 346 -18.46 15.22 -12.76
N VAL A 347 -17.31 14.60 -13.03
CA VAL A 347 -17.08 13.75 -14.20
C VAL A 347 -17.22 12.29 -13.81
N VAL A 348 -17.95 11.51 -14.62
CA VAL A 348 -17.90 10.05 -14.57
C VAL A 348 -17.11 9.52 -15.77
N CYS A 349 -16.23 8.57 -15.50
CA CYS A 349 -15.52 7.83 -16.53
C CYS A 349 -15.62 6.33 -16.28
N ARG A 350 -15.50 5.55 -17.35
CA ARG A 350 -15.40 4.10 -17.32
C ARG A 350 -13.97 3.70 -17.65
N VAL A 351 -13.38 2.87 -16.81
CA VAL A 351 -12.04 2.33 -17.03
C VAL A 351 -12.15 0.85 -17.40
N SER A 352 -11.55 0.46 -18.52
CA SER A 352 -11.55 -0.91 -19.02
C SER A 352 -10.17 -1.28 -19.57
N THR A 353 -10.03 -2.57 -19.90
CA THR A 353 -8.87 -3.05 -20.64
C THR A 353 -9.32 -3.76 -21.90
N GLU A 354 -8.57 -3.56 -22.97
CA GLU A 354 -8.77 -4.21 -24.26
C GLU A 354 -7.46 -4.88 -24.69
N PRO A 355 -7.50 -5.90 -25.56
CA PRO A 355 -6.29 -6.44 -26.17
C PRO A 355 -5.56 -5.31 -26.90
N ALA A 356 -4.26 -5.15 -26.65
CA ALA A 356 -3.47 -4.19 -27.39
C ALA A 356 -3.42 -4.66 -28.85
N LEU A 357 -3.80 -3.78 -29.79
CA LEU A 357 -3.59 -4.01 -31.21
C LEU A 357 -2.06 -4.06 -31.43
N THR A 358 -1.53 -5.27 -31.66
CA THR A 358 -0.17 -5.44 -32.18
C THR A 358 -0.14 -4.88 -33.60
N GLY A 359 0.33 -3.64 -33.73
CA GLY A 359 0.64 -2.99 -35.01
C GLY A 359 1.98 -3.44 -35.57
#